data_AF-A0A6G7BAG6-F1
#
_entry.id   AF-A0A6G7BAG6-F1
#
_cell.length_a   1.000
_cell.length_b   1.000
_cell.length_c   1.000
_cell.angle_alpha   90.00
_cell.angle_beta   90.00
_cell.angle_gamma   90.00
#
_symmetry.space_group_name_H-M   'P 1'
#
loop_
_entity.id
_entity.type
_entity.pdbx_description
1 polymer ?
#
loop_
_entity_poly.entity_id
_entity_poly.type
_entity_poly.pdbx_seq_one_letter_code
_entity_poly.pdbx_strand_id
1 'polypeptide(L)'
;MLFLFEINLYYRKRGKTLTINTTSILKLASAFLTGGSIVACSNNIAEASTKITVKEGQSLNSIAIDNHIDTNTLAKENGLTVNSTIHPNQILTISDDKKDNYYTVKAGDTVSEIATSRNLDTNTVLKLNGLTWKHSTIYVGQKLKLFENSDTNASTQQNRIVNTPTSSQNTSLHIQDYNIANKAVNLATQLSQQGIPYVWGGESTKGMDCSGLVKYIYERLGYNLPHNTVMQEKYVTKINTPSPQQVINTAHPGDLLFWGQQGASYHVAIYIGNGKYVQAPTYGQNVSVSNVYSFCPNFIGILK
;
A
#
# COMPACT_ATOMS: atom_id res chain seq x y z
N MET A 1 -2.85 34.09 47.80
CA MET A 1 -2.05 32.85 47.86
C MET A 1 -3.02 31.68 47.75
N LEU A 2 -3.43 31.33 46.52
CA LEU A 2 -4.30 30.17 46.29
C LEU A 2 -3.40 28.97 45.98
N PHE A 3 -3.44 27.97 46.86
CA PHE A 3 -2.83 26.67 46.63
C PHE A 3 -3.58 25.97 45.50
N LEU A 4 -2.88 25.67 44.40
CA LEU A 4 -3.40 24.76 43.37
C LEU A 4 -3.14 23.33 43.84
N PHE A 5 -4.22 22.61 44.18
CA PHE A 5 -4.16 21.16 44.32
C PHE A 5 -4.15 20.55 42.91
N GLU A 6 -3.06 19.89 42.54
CA GLU A 6 -3.04 19.02 41.36
C GLU A 6 -3.85 17.76 41.65
N ILE A 7 -4.96 17.58 40.94
CA ILE A 7 -5.68 16.31 40.91
C ILE A 7 -5.14 15.51 39.71
N ASN A 8 -4.24 14.57 39.98
CA ASN A 8 -3.78 13.59 38.99
C ASN A 8 -4.78 12.42 38.93
N LEU A 9 -5.61 12.36 37.89
CA LEU A 9 -6.45 11.17 37.63
C LEU A 9 -5.62 10.10 36.92
N TYR A 10 -5.28 9.03 37.62
CA TYR A 10 -4.60 7.86 37.04
C TYR A 10 -5.62 6.83 36.55
N TYR A 11 -5.71 6.63 35.23
CA TYR A 11 -6.44 5.51 34.64
C TYR A 11 -5.46 4.42 34.20
N ARG A 12 -5.55 3.22 34.79
CA ARG A 12 -4.66 2.08 34.47
C ARG A 12 -5.46 0.93 33.88
N LYS A 13 -5.31 0.69 32.57
CA LYS A 13 -5.66 -0.61 31.95
C LYS A 13 -4.60 -0.99 30.92
N ARG A 14 -3.93 -2.13 31.14
CA ARG A 14 -2.91 -2.74 30.26
C ARG A 14 -1.72 -1.85 29.88
N GLY A 15 -1.00 -1.33 30.87
CA GLY A 15 0.42 -0.95 30.71
C GLY A 15 0.74 0.33 29.92
N LYS A 16 -0.25 1.18 29.59
CA LYS A 16 -0.01 2.52 29.04
C LYS A 16 -0.50 3.59 30.00
N THR A 17 0.36 4.55 30.33
CA THR A 17 0.04 5.70 31.18
C THR A 17 -0.33 6.87 30.28
N LEU A 18 -1.57 7.35 30.32
CA LEU A 18 -1.94 8.64 29.74
C LEU A 18 -1.71 9.73 30.78
N THR A 19 -0.90 10.74 30.43
CA THR A 19 -0.74 11.96 31.24
C THR A 19 -1.54 13.06 30.55
N ILE A 20 -2.61 13.54 31.18
CA ILE A 20 -3.42 14.65 30.69
C ILE A 20 -2.99 15.90 31.46
N ASN A 21 -2.39 16.87 30.77
CA ASN A 21 -1.90 18.11 31.37
C ASN A 21 -2.96 19.21 31.18
N THR A 22 -3.66 19.60 32.23
CA THR A 22 -4.78 20.56 32.15
C THR A 22 -4.35 21.94 32.63
N THR A 23 -3.72 22.75 31.76
CA THR A 23 -3.37 24.15 32.05
C THR A 23 -4.19 25.14 31.22
N SER A 24 -5.51 24.93 31.09
CA SER A 24 -6.43 25.94 30.51
C SER A 24 -7.88 25.72 30.94
N ILE A 25 -8.19 25.93 32.22
CA ILE A 25 -9.60 26.06 32.67
C ILE A 25 -9.73 27.13 33.75
N LEU A 26 -9.44 28.41 33.44
CA LEU A 26 -9.84 29.49 34.36
C LEU A 26 -9.95 30.86 33.67
N LYS A 27 -10.85 30.97 32.69
CA LYS A 27 -11.50 32.24 32.30
C LYS A 27 -12.87 31.94 31.70
N LEU A 28 -13.90 31.73 32.52
CA LEU A 28 -15.31 31.94 32.18
C LEU A 28 -16.21 31.56 33.37
N ALA A 29 -16.30 32.44 34.37
CA ALA A 29 -17.43 32.48 35.31
C ALA A 29 -17.48 33.85 36.01
N SER A 30 -17.69 34.92 35.24
CA SER A 30 -18.21 36.18 35.78
C SER A 30 -18.98 36.93 34.69
N ALA A 31 -20.07 36.33 34.20
CA ALA A 31 -21.06 37.02 33.40
C ALA A 31 -22.38 36.23 33.39
N PHE A 32 -23.17 36.39 34.44
CA PHE A 32 -24.61 36.14 34.36
C PHE A 32 -25.32 37.21 35.18
N LEU A 33 -25.78 38.26 34.50
CA LEU A 33 -26.99 39.00 34.86
C LEU A 33 -27.43 39.79 33.64
N THR A 34 -28.73 39.65 33.33
CA THR A 34 -29.51 40.26 32.24
C THR A 34 -29.41 39.55 30.88
N GLY A 35 -30.58 39.09 30.42
CA GLY A 35 -30.79 38.14 29.34
C GLY A 35 -30.17 38.48 27.99
N GLY A 36 -29.82 37.42 27.25
CA GLY A 36 -29.43 37.51 25.85
C GLY A 36 -28.53 36.35 25.44
N SER A 37 -28.98 35.61 24.43
CA SER A 37 -28.21 34.68 23.59
C SER A 37 -27.89 33.30 24.16
N ILE A 38 -28.36 32.30 23.41
CA ILE A 38 -27.93 30.92 23.40
C ILE A 38 -26.40 30.91 23.24
N VAL A 39 -25.68 30.69 24.35
CA VAL A 39 -24.25 30.37 24.30
C VAL A 39 -24.18 28.96 23.73
N ALA A 40 -23.84 28.86 22.45
CA ALA A 40 -23.38 27.60 21.88
C ALA A 40 -22.17 27.16 22.70
N CYS A 41 -22.33 26.13 23.52
CA CYS A 41 -21.20 25.41 24.09
C CYS A 41 -20.47 24.76 22.91
N SER A 42 -19.47 25.45 22.38
CA SER A 42 -18.46 24.83 21.53
C SER A 42 -17.69 23.87 22.42
N ASN A 43 -18.02 22.59 22.32
CA ASN A 43 -17.20 21.52 22.86
C ASN A 43 -15.84 21.59 22.15
N ASN A 44 -14.86 22.27 22.74
CA ASN A 44 -13.47 22.12 22.33
C ASN A 44 -13.00 20.76 22.86
N ILE A 45 -13.32 19.71 22.09
CA ILE A 45 -12.73 18.39 22.26
C ILE A 45 -11.25 18.58 21.95
N ALA A 46 -10.36 18.33 22.92
CA ALA A 46 -8.94 18.29 22.64
C ALA A 46 -8.69 17.26 21.55
N GLU A 47 -8.30 17.71 20.36
CA GLU A 47 -8.07 16.85 19.20
C GLU A 47 -6.94 15.87 19.53
N ALA A 48 -7.22 14.57 19.41
CA ALA A 48 -6.23 13.54 19.63
C ALA A 48 -5.09 13.73 18.61
N SER A 49 -3.85 13.69 19.08
CA SER A 49 -2.67 13.86 18.23
C SER A 49 -1.60 12.81 18.52
N THR A 50 -1.00 12.30 17.44
CA THR A 50 0.13 11.37 17.47
C THR A 50 1.44 12.15 17.40
N LYS A 51 2.36 11.90 18.33
CA LYS A 51 3.72 12.47 18.30
C LYS A 51 4.72 11.46 17.74
N ILE A 52 5.56 11.91 16.82
CA ILE A 52 6.51 11.08 16.08
C ILE A 52 7.90 11.66 16.22
N THR A 53 8.86 10.81 16.57
CA THR A 53 10.28 11.17 16.59
C THR A 53 10.91 10.79 15.25
N VAL A 54 11.46 11.77 14.55
CA VAL A 54 12.18 11.58 13.28
C VAL A 54 13.41 10.71 13.53
N LYS A 55 13.55 9.64 12.77
CA LYS A 55 14.72 8.75 12.78
C LYS A 55 15.73 9.17 11.72
N GLU A 56 16.96 8.69 11.87
CA GLU A 56 18.02 8.90 10.87
C GLU A 56 17.59 8.39 9.49
N GLY A 57 17.81 9.22 8.46
CA GLY A 57 17.46 8.91 7.07
C GLY A 57 15.98 9.10 6.70
N GLN A 58 15.10 9.48 7.63
CA GLN A 58 13.69 9.75 7.30
C GLN A 58 13.48 11.12 6.66
N SER A 59 12.53 11.17 5.72
CA SER A 59 12.02 12.40 5.09
C SER A 59 10.59 12.71 5.55
N LEU A 60 10.14 13.95 5.37
CA LEU A 60 8.72 14.33 5.61
C LEU A 60 7.78 13.43 4.82
N ASN A 61 8.13 13.10 3.58
CA ASN A 61 7.31 12.24 2.73
C ASN A 61 7.22 10.81 3.26
N SER A 62 8.33 10.20 3.70
CA SER A 62 8.29 8.85 4.28
C SER A 62 7.50 8.82 5.60
N ILE A 63 7.61 9.85 6.44
CA ILE A 63 6.87 9.92 7.70
C ILE A 63 5.37 10.14 7.44
N ALA A 64 5.02 10.98 6.45
CA ALA A 64 3.64 11.20 6.05
C ALA A 64 2.98 9.91 5.57
N ILE A 65 3.69 9.12 4.76
CA ILE A 65 3.25 7.81 4.29
C ILE A 65 3.05 6.84 5.47
N ASP A 66 4.06 6.71 6.34
CA ASP A 66 4.03 5.80 7.50
C ASP A 66 2.91 6.11 8.49
N ASN A 67 2.44 7.37 8.50
CA ASN A 67 1.44 7.86 9.46
C ASN A 67 0.15 8.32 8.81
N HIS A 68 -0.03 7.95 7.54
CA HIS A 68 -1.29 8.02 6.82
C HIS A 68 -1.87 9.45 6.74
N ILE A 69 -0.99 10.42 6.46
CA ILE A 69 -1.33 11.83 6.30
C ILE A 69 -0.73 12.37 4.99
N ASP A 70 -1.35 13.37 4.38
CA ASP A 70 -0.76 14.08 3.24
C ASP A 70 0.52 14.82 3.67
N THR A 71 1.57 14.76 2.86
CA THR A 71 2.87 15.38 3.17
C THR A 71 2.77 16.90 3.34
N ASN A 72 1.89 17.59 2.60
CA ASN A 72 1.67 19.02 2.80
C ASN A 72 0.95 19.29 4.11
N THR A 73 -0.03 18.45 4.48
CA THR A 73 -0.74 18.57 5.76
C THR A 73 0.21 18.30 6.92
N LEU A 74 1.02 17.24 6.88
CA LEU A 74 2.06 16.98 7.88
C LEU A 74 3.02 18.16 8.03
N ALA A 75 3.48 18.72 6.91
CA ALA A 75 4.37 19.88 6.94
C ALA A 75 3.68 21.09 7.60
N LYS A 76 2.45 21.42 7.19
CA LYS A 76 1.68 22.55 7.72
C LYS A 76 1.40 22.43 9.22
N GLU A 77 0.98 21.26 9.70
CA GLU A 77 0.71 20.99 11.13
C GLU A 77 1.96 21.19 12.01
N ASN A 78 3.15 21.15 11.40
CA ASN A 78 4.43 21.29 12.09
C ASN A 78 5.14 22.61 11.79
N GLY A 79 4.48 23.57 11.15
CA GLY A 79 5.09 24.85 10.77
C GLY A 79 6.22 24.71 9.74
N LEU A 80 6.18 23.66 8.92
CA LEU A 80 7.16 23.33 7.89
C LEU A 80 6.58 23.52 6.49
N THR A 81 7.45 23.46 5.50
CA THR A 81 7.10 23.29 4.08
C THR A 81 7.45 21.87 3.63
N VAL A 82 6.91 21.40 2.51
CA VAL A 82 7.24 20.06 1.99
C VAL A 82 8.73 19.86 1.65
N ASN A 83 9.45 20.96 1.44
CA ASN A 83 10.89 20.96 1.15
C ASN A 83 11.75 21.24 2.40
N SER A 84 11.12 21.42 3.57
CA SER A 84 11.85 21.64 4.81
C SER A 84 12.69 20.41 5.16
N THR A 85 13.96 20.64 5.50
CA THR A 85 14.83 19.59 6.03
C THR A 85 14.38 19.28 7.45
N ILE A 86 14.24 17.98 7.76
CA ILE A 86 13.97 17.49 9.11
C ILE A 86 15.20 16.77 9.64
N HIS A 87 15.39 16.80 10.96
CA HIS A 87 16.57 16.24 11.61
C HIS A 87 16.21 15.07 12.54
N PRO A 88 17.10 14.09 12.73
CA PRO A 88 16.90 13.03 13.72
C PRO A 88 16.59 13.61 15.10
N ASN A 89 15.70 12.95 15.84
CA ASN A 89 15.15 13.36 17.13
C ASN A 89 14.21 14.57 17.10
N GLN A 90 13.94 15.18 15.95
CA GLN A 90 12.86 16.16 15.80
C GLN A 90 11.52 15.49 16.07
N ILE A 91 10.61 16.18 16.76
CA ILE A 91 9.27 15.69 17.05
C ILE A 91 8.28 16.34 16.08
N LEU A 92 7.54 15.52 15.35
CA LEU A 92 6.41 15.94 14.54
C LEU A 92 5.10 15.55 15.23
N THR A 93 4.11 16.43 15.13
CA THR A 93 2.75 16.21 15.65
C THR A 93 1.81 16.00 14.47
N ILE A 94 0.93 15.00 14.60
CA ILE A 94 -0.09 14.66 13.61
C ILE A 94 -1.43 14.65 14.33
N SER A 95 -2.31 15.57 13.95
CA SER A 95 -3.69 15.59 14.42
C SER A 95 -4.43 14.39 13.78
N ASP A 96 -5.06 13.55 14.61
CA ASP A 96 -5.62 12.26 14.16
C ASP A 96 -6.81 12.45 13.19
N ASP A 97 -7.51 13.58 13.30
CA ASP A 97 -8.59 14.02 12.37
C ASP A 97 -8.05 14.44 10.99
N LYS A 98 -6.75 14.70 10.88
CA LYS A 98 -6.07 15.11 9.63
C LYS A 98 -5.45 13.93 8.87
N LYS A 99 -5.56 12.70 9.39
CA LYS A 99 -5.17 11.51 8.63
C LYS A 99 -6.06 11.38 7.40
N ASP A 100 -5.42 11.32 6.23
CA ASP A 100 -6.13 11.35 4.95
C ASP A 100 -6.62 9.94 4.64
N ASN A 101 -7.85 9.67 5.07
CA ASN A 101 -8.50 8.37 4.86
C ASN A 101 -8.97 8.18 3.41
N TYR A 102 -8.78 9.18 2.55
CA TYR A 102 -9.19 9.17 1.16
C TYR A 102 -8.04 9.57 0.24
N TYR A 103 -8.20 9.30 -1.05
CA TYR A 103 -7.33 9.79 -2.11
C TYR A 103 -8.20 10.19 -3.29
N THR A 104 -7.97 11.37 -3.87
CA THR A 104 -8.68 11.82 -5.06
C THR A 104 -7.97 11.32 -6.31
N VAL A 105 -8.62 10.42 -7.04
CA VAL A 105 -8.12 9.78 -8.26
C VAL A 105 -7.77 10.83 -9.31
N LYS A 106 -6.56 10.76 -9.86
CA LYS A 106 -6.09 11.62 -10.95
C LYS A 106 -6.08 10.84 -12.27
N ALA A 107 -5.92 11.57 -13.38
CA ALA A 107 -5.84 10.96 -14.70
C ALA A 107 -4.63 10.01 -14.77
N GLY A 108 -4.89 8.76 -15.16
CA GLY A 108 -3.88 7.70 -15.25
C GLY A 108 -3.64 6.93 -13.95
N ASP A 109 -4.29 7.29 -12.85
CA ASP A 109 -4.15 6.57 -11.59
C ASP A 109 -4.85 5.21 -11.64
N THR A 110 -4.31 4.26 -10.88
CA THR A 110 -4.94 2.97 -10.61
C THR A 110 -5.03 2.69 -9.12
N VAL A 111 -6.02 1.89 -8.71
CA VAL A 111 -6.20 1.52 -7.30
C VAL A 111 -4.94 0.84 -6.74
N SER A 112 -4.24 0.04 -7.56
CA SER A 112 -2.98 -0.59 -7.19
C SER A 112 -1.85 0.41 -6.98
N GLU A 113 -1.60 1.32 -7.91
CA GLU A 113 -0.56 2.34 -7.78
C GLU A 113 -0.85 3.28 -6.60
N ILE A 114 -2.11 3.67 -6.39
CA ILE A 114 -2.52 4.47 -5.23
C ILE A 114 -2.27 3.70 -3.93
N ALA A 115 -2.71 2.44 -3.85
CA ALA A 115 -2.51 1.61 -2.65
C ALA A 115 -1.03 1.41 -2.35
N THR A 116 -0.23 1.01 -3.33
CA THR A 116 1.22 0.79 -3.19
C THR A 116 1.95 2.08 -2.80
N SER A 117 1.57 3.24 -3.36
CA SER A 117 2.17 4.53 -2.98
C SER A 117 1.96 4.90 -1.51
N ARG A 118 0.96 4.29 -0.86
CA ARG A 118 0.60 4.49 0.55
C ARG A 118 0.92 3.27 1.42
N ASN A 119 1.68 2.31 0.90
CA ASN A 119 2.00 1.03 1.56
C ASN A 119 0.76 0.22 1.98
N LEU A 120 -0.31 0.28 1.18
CA LEU A 120 -1.57 -0.43 1.42
C LEU A 120 -1.72 -1.64 0.52
N ASP A 121 -2.44 -2.64 1.05
CA ASP A 121 -2.90 -3.77 0.25
C ASP A 121 -4.00 -3.31 -0.72
N THR A 122 -3.78 -3.51 -2.02
CA THR A 122 -4.73 -3.07 -3.04
C THR A 122 -6.10 -3.74 -2.87
N ASN A 123 -6.17 -4.98 -2.42
CA ASN A 123 -7.45 -5.67 -2.20
C ASN A 123 -8.24 -5.02 -1.05
N THR A 124 -7.53 -4.59 -0.01
CA THR A 124 -8.11 -3.84 1.11
C THR A 124 -8.68 -2.53 0.60
N VAL A 125 -7.93 -1.76 -0.19
CA VAL A 125 -8.42 -0.53 -0.81
C VAL A 125 -9.61 -0.81 -1.75
N LEU A 126 -9.56 -1.87 -2.56
CA LEU A 126 -10.69 -2.25 -3.42
C LEU A 126 -11.95 -2.57 -2.58
N LYS A 127 -11.84 -3.45 -1.59
CA LYS A 127 -12.94 -3.82 -0.69
C LYS A 127 -13.53 -2.63 0.05
N LEU A 128 -12.68 -1.74 0.57
CA LEU A 128 -13.09 -0.51 1.25
C LEU A 128 -13.96 0.41 0.38
N ASN A 129 -13.85 0.26 -0.93
CA ASN A 129 -14.58 1.06 -1.92
C ASN A 129 -15.63 0.25 -2.69
N GLY A 130 -15.94 -0.99 -2.27
CA GLY A 130 -16.89 -1.86 -2.98
C GLY A 130 -16.41 -2.25 -4.39
N LEU A 131 -15.11 -2.21 -4.62
CA LEU A 131 -14.44 -2.50 -5.88
C LEU A 131 -13.91 -3.95 -5.89
N THR A 132 -13.74 -4.51 -7.08
CA THR A 132 -13.18 -5.83 -7.35
C THR A 132 -12.24 -5.80 -8.56
N TRP A 133 -11.24 -6.68 -8.60
CA TRP A 133 -10.31 -6.77 -9.74
C TRP A 133 -10.98 -7.00 -11.10
N LYS A 134 -12.15 -7.64 -11.13
CA LYS A 134 -12.88 -7.93 -12.37
C LYS A 134 -13.73 -6.76 -12.88
N HIS A 135 -14.13 -5.82 -12.00
CA HIS A 135 -15.08 -4.77 -12.35
C HIS A 135 -14.81 -3.48 -11.55
N SER A 136 -13.71 -2.79 -11.81
CA SER A 136 -13.34 -1.58 -11.05
C SER A 136 -12.66 -0.51 -11.88
N THR A 137 -13.48 0.16 -12.68
CA THR A 137 -13.12 1.45 -13.23
C THR A 137 -13.22 2.50 -12.14
N ILE A 138 -12.10 3.18 -11.86
CA ILE A 138 -12.08 4.40 -11.07
C ILE A 138 -12.03 5.61 -12.00
N TYR A 139 -12.69 6.70 -11.61
CA TYR A 139 -12.79 7.92 -12.42
C TYR A 139 -11.97 9.05 -11.83
N VAL A 140 -11.43 9.92 -12.69
CA VAL A 140 -10.75 11.14 -12.26
C VAL A 140 -11.69 11.98 -11.38
N GLY A 141 -11.20 12.42 -10.22
CA GLY A 141 -11.98 13.14 -9.21
C GLY A 141 -12.72 12.24 -8.22
N GLN A 142 -12.76 10.92 -8.44
CA GLN A 142 -13.34 9.97 -7.49
C GLN A 142 -12.52 9.95 -6.19
N LYS A 143 -13.18 9.99 -5.03
CA LYS A 143 -12.53 9.79 -3.74
C LYS A 143 -12.47 8.29 -3.43
N LEU A 144 -11.26 7.77 -3.31
CA LEU A 144 -10.97 6.39 -2.96
C LEU A 144 -10.60 6.29 -1.49
N LYS A 145 -11.39 5.57 -0.70
CA LYS A 145 -11.13 5.29 0.71
C LYS A 145 -9.90 4.39 0.84
N LEU A 146 -8.92 4.83 1.60
CA LEU A 146 -7.67 4.10 1.81
C LEU A 146 -7.65 3.33 3.13
N PHE A 147 -8.43 3.79 4.12
CA PHE A 147 -8.48 3.23 5.47
C PHE A 147 -9.90 3.27 6.05
N GLU A 148 -10.20 2.38 7.01
CA GLU A 148 -11.41 2.52 7.83
C GLU A 148 -11.20 3.60 8.89
N ASN A 149 -12.18 4.49 9.06
CA ASN A 149 -12.17 5.42 10.20
C ASN A 149 -12.26 4.60 11.49
N SER A 150 -11.37 4.87 12.45
CA SER A 150 -11.35 4.18 13.75
C SER A 150 -12.54 4.50 14.68
N ASP A 151 -13.62 5.07 14.14
CA ASP A 151 -14.81 5.52 14.89
C ASP A 151 -16.04 4.61 14.75
N THR A 152 -15.90 3.37 14.25
CA THR A 152 -17.04 2.43 14.21
C THR A 152 -16.75 1.13 14.97
N ASN A 153 -16.89 1.20 16.30
CA ASN A 153 -17.35 0.05 17.07
C ASN A 153 -18.87 0.06 17.13
N ALA A 154 -19.52 -0.76 16.28
CA ALA A 154 -20.85 -1.39 16.42
C ALA A 154 -21.32 -1.76 15.00
N SER A 155 -21.36 -3.02 14.58
CA SER A 155 -22.27 -4.04 15.11
C SER A 155 -21.76 -5.44 14.77
N THR A 156 -21.35 -6.17 15.80
CA THR A 156 -21.48 -7.62 15.85
C THR A 156 -22.97 -7.96 15.89
N GLN A 157 -23.57 -8.30 14.75
CA GLN A 157 -24.80 -9.08 14.76
C GLN A 157 -24.48 -10.58 14.83
N GLN A 158 -24.76 -11.08 16.02
CA GLN A 158 -25.15 -12.43 16.42
C GLN A 158 -25.31 -13.48 15.31
N ASN A 159 -24.65 -14.62 15.55
CA ASN A 159 -25.14 -15.98 15.32
C ASN A 159 -26.57 -16.09 14.75
N ARG A 160 -26.67 -16.49 13.48
CA ARG A 160 -27.69 -17.45 13.07
C ARG A 160 -27.02 -18.63 12.38
N ILE A 161 -27.03 -19.74 13.12
CA ILE A 161 -26.78 -21.09 12.65
C ILE A 161 -27.81 -21.39 11.57
N VAL A 162 -27.35 -21.59 10.34
CA VAL A 162 -28.07 -22.39 9.34
C VAL A 162 -27.15 -23.54 8.97
N ASN A 163 -27.45 -24.70 9.51
CA ASN A 163 -26.85 -25.97 9.09
C ASN A 163 -27.25 -26.23 7.64
N THR A 164 -26.27 -26.26 6.74
CA THR A 164 -26.35 -27.10 5.53
C THR A 164 -24.94 -27.56 5.17
N PRO A 165 -24.69 -28.86 4.98
CA PRO A 165 -23.35 -29.42 4.93
C PRO A 165 -22.79 -29.34 3.51
N THR A 166 -21.58 -28.83 3.33
CA THR A 166 -20.65 -29.34 2.29
C THR A 166 -19.24 -28.77 2.45
N SER A 167 -18.30 -29.68 2.74
CA SER A 167 -16.89 -29.67 2.38
C SER A 167 -16.08 -28.40 2.62
N SER A 168 -15.71 -28.19 3.89
CA SER A 168 -14.48 -27.48 4.27
C SER A 168 -13.27 -28.28 3.80
N GLN A 169 -12.59 -27.82 2.74
CA GLN A 169 -11.16 -28.02 2.41
C GLN A 169 -10.91 -27.29 1.06
N ASN A 170 -10.60 -25.98 1.03
CA ASN A 170 -9.90 -25.31 -0.11
C ASN A 170 -9.74 -23.77 -0.01
N THR A 171 -10.19 -23.11 1.06
CA THR A 171 -10.07 -21.65 1.21
C THR A 171 -8.68 -21.15 1.65
N SER A 172 -7.76 -22.04 2.05
CA SER A 172 -6.42 -21.66 2.53
C SER A 172 -5.38 -21.48 1.41
N LEU A 173 -5.57 -22.10 0.24
CA LEU A 173 -4.59 -22.02 -0.86
C LEU A 173 -4.75 -20.69 -1.63
N HIS A 174 -6.00 -20.29 -1.90
CA HIS A 174 -6.30 -19.10 -2.69
C HIS A 174 -5.90 -17.76 -2.03
N ILE A 175 -5.81 -17.68 -0.69
CA ILE A 175 -5.33 -16.48 0.02
C ILE A 175 -3.79 -16.41 0.05
N GLN A 176 -3.10 -17.55 0.00
CA GLN A 176 -1.63 -17.57 -0.04
C GLN A 176 -1.13 -17.11 -1.40
N ASP A 177 -1.67 -17.68 -2.49
CA ASP A 177 -1.26 -17.39 -3.88
C ASP A 177 -1.40 -15.88 -4.23
N TYR A 178 -2.46 -15.25 -3.71
CA TYR A 178 -2.71 -13.82 -3.89
C TYR A 178 -1.71 -12.91 -3.14
N ASN A 179 -1.24 -13.33 -1.96
CA ASN A 179 -0.19 -12.61 -1.23
C ASN A 179 1.17 -12.71 -1.94
N ILE A 180 1.42 -13.81 -2.66
CA ILE A 180 2.68 -14.03 -3.37
C ILE A 180 2.75 -13.15 -4.62
N ALA A 181 1.67 -13.05 -5.39
CA ALA A 181 1.60 -12.18 -6.55
C ALA A 181 1.93 -10.71 -6.19
N ASN A 182 1.33 -10.18 -5.12
CA ASN A 182 1.60 -8.82 -4.65
C ASN A 182 3.05 -8.63 -4.17
N LYS A 183 3.58 -9.60 -3.41
CA LYS A 183 4.98 -9.56 -2.97
C LYS A 183 5.95 -9.64 -4.15
N ALA A 184 5.62 -10.42 -5.19
CA ALA A 184 6.41 -10.51 -6.40
C ALA A 184 6.45 -9.18 -7.14
N VAL A 185 5.29 -8.52 -7.31
CA VAL A 185 5.18 -7.19 -7.94
C VAL A 185 5.98 -6.14 -7.17
N ASN A 186 5.86 -6.11 -5.83
CA ASN A 186 6.58 -5.15 -4.99
C ASN A 186 8.10 -5.35 -5.08
N LEU A 187 8.56 -6.59 -4.97
CA LEU A 187 9.98 -6.91 -5.06
C LEU A 187 10.52 -6.63 -6.46
N ALA A 188 9.78 -6.99 -7.52
CA ALA A 188 10.15 -6.69 -8.90
C ALA A 188 10.32 -5.18 -9.13
N THR A 189 9.35 -4.39 -8.67
CA THR A 189 9.36 -2.93 -8.79
C THR A 189 10.55 -2.34 -8.02
N GLN A 190 10.83 -2.82 -6.81
CA GLN A 190 11.99 -2.38 -6.04
C GLN A 190 13.32 -2.71 -6.76
N LEU A 191 13.47 -3.92 -7.29
CA LEU A 191 14.67 -4.35 -8.02
C LEU A 191 14.90 -3.50 -9.29
N SER A 192 13.82 -3.09 -9.96
CA SER A 192 13.89 -2.22 -11.15
C SER A 192 14.47 -0.82 -10.88
N GLN A 193 14.54 -0.40 -9.62
CA GLN A 193 15.06 0.91 -9.21
C GLN A 193 16.51 0.85 -8.70
N GLN A 194 17.09 -0.36 -8.58
CA GLN A 194 18.41 -0.56 -7.96
C GLN A 194 19.58 -0.48 -8.96
N GLY A 195 19.30 -0.32 -10.25
CA GLY A 195 20.34 -0.30 -11.28
C GLY A 195 21.08 -1.64 -11.44
N ILE A 196 20.38 -2.76 -11.19
CA ILE A 196 20.95 -4.10 -11.31
C ILE A 196 21.26 -4.37 -12.79
N PRO A 197 22.51 -4.66 -13.18
CA PRO A 197 22.86 -4.86 -14.57
C PRO A 197 22.34 -6.19 -15.10
N TYR A 198 22.09 -6.26 -16.40
CA TYR A 198 21.87 -7.53 -17.07
C TYR A 198 23.17 -8.33 -17.11
N VAL A 199 23.10 -9.58 -16.65
CA VAL A 199 24.20 -10.55 -16.75
C VAL A 199 23.60 -11.89 -17.18
N TRP A 200 24.07 -12.43 -18.30
CA TRP A 200 23.66 -13.74 -18.78
C TRP A 200 23.99 -14.83 -17.76
N GLY A 201 23.00 -15.65 -17.40
CA GLY A 201 23.12 -16.65 -16.32
C GLY A 201 23.14 -16.05 -14.92
N GLY A 202 22.86 -14.75 -14.78
CA GLY A 202 22.82 -14.06 -13.49
C GLY A 202 21.50 -14.25 -12.76
N GLU A 203 21.56 -14.47 -11.45
CA GLU A 203 20.40 -14.63 -10.55
C GLU A 203 20.60 -13.89 -9.22
N SER A 204 21.32 -12.76 -9.20
CA SER A 204 21.58 -12.00 -7.97
C SER A 204 21.54 -10.49 -8.19
N THR A 205 21.50 -9.69 -7.13
CA THR A 205 21.53 -8.21 -7.25
C THR A 205 22.84 -7.66 -7.82
N LYS A 206 23.88 -8.49 -8.02
CA LYS A 206 25.09 -8.12 -8.75
C LYS A 206 24.92 -8.23 -10.27
N GLY A 207 23.88 -8.93 -10.74
CA GLY A 207 23.58 -9.15 -12.14
C GLY A 207 22.52 -10.23 -12.33
N MET A 208 21.54 -9.96 -13.21
CA MET A 208 20.42 -10.86 -13.48
C MET A 208 20.16 -11.00 -14.98
N ASP A 209 19.76 -12.19 -15.43
CA ASP A 209 19.05 -12.35 -16.70
C ASP A 209 17.53 -12.46 -16.49
N CYS A 210 16.77 -12.57 -17.58
CA CYS A 210 15.31 -12.58 -17.54
C CYS A 210 14.73 -13.67 -16.62
N SER A 211 15.19 -14.92 -16.78
CA SER A 211 14.72 -16.04 -15.97
C SER A 211 15.32 -16.04 -14.56
N GLY A 212 16.55 -15.52 -14.39
CA GLY A 212 17.21 -15.36 -13.10
C GLY A 212 16.55 -14.30 -12.22
N LEU A 213 16.05 -13.21 -12.82
CA LEU A 213 15.21 -12.22 -12.13
C LEU A 213 13.93 -12.86 -11.56
N VAL A 214 13.22 -13.62 -12.40
CA VAL A 214 11.99 -14.32 -11.99
C VAL A 214 12.29 -15.32 -10.87
N LYS A 215 13.32 -16.16 -11.04
CA LYS A 215 13.77 -17.10 -10.01
C LYS A 215 14.10 -16.39 -8.70
N TYR A 216 14.93 -15.34 -8.75
CA TYR A 216 15.37 -14.58 -7.57
C TYR A 216 14.18 -14.08 -6.73
N ILE A 217 13.13 -13.60 -7.41
CA ILE A 217 11.93 -13.08 -6.77
C ILE A 217 11.12 -14.21 -6.15
N TYR A 218 10.75 -15.22 -6.93
CA TYR A 218 9.85 -16.28 -6.45
C TYR A 218 10.51 -17.16 -5.38
N GLU A 219 11.82 -17.37 -5.43
CA GLU A 219 12.55 -18.12 -4.41
C GLU A 219 12.47 -17.45 -3.04
N ARG A 220 12.51 -16.11 -2.99
CA ARG A 220 12.30 -15.32 -1.75
C ARG A 220 10.88 -15.38 -1.23
N LEU A 221 9.94 -15.80 -2.07
CA LEU A 221 8.54 -15.99 -1.71
C LEU A 221 8.22 -17.46 -1.43
N GLY A 222 9.21 -18.35 -1.44
CA GLY A 222 9.06 -19.77 -1.16
C GLY A 222 8.75 -20.64 -2.39
N TYR A 223 8.84 -20.09 -3.60
CA TYR A 223 8.56 -20.78 -4.86
C TYR A 223 9.84 -21.01 -5.64
N ASN A 224 10.28 -22.27 -5.74
CA ASN A 224 11.50 -22.59 -6.45
C ASN A 224 11.24 -22.75 -7.95
N LEU A 225 11.47 -21.68 -8.71
CA LEU A 225 11.45 -21.69 -10.16
C LEU A 225 12.84 -22.01 -10.72
N PRO A 226 12.93 -22.76 -11.84
CA PRO A 226 14.20 -23.04 -12.49
C PRO A 226 14.79 -21.78 -13.13
N HIS A 227 16.12 -21.68 -13.20
CA HIS A 227 16.82 -20.64 -13.96
C HIS A 227 16.85 -20.99 -15.45
N ASN A 228 15.68 -21.05 -16.08
CA ASN A 228 15.54 -21.27 -17.52
C ASN A 228 14.12 -20.88 -17.96
N THR A 229 14.02 -19.98 -18.93
CA THR A 229 12.74 -19.44 -19.45
C THR A 229 11.76 -20.54 -19.86
N VAL A 230 12.21 -21.50 -20.69
CA VAL A 230 11.35 -22.60 -21.17
C VAL A 230 10.91 -23.52 -20.03
N MET A 231 11.77 -23.77 -19.04
CA MET A 231 11.41 -24.60 -17.89
C MET A 231 10.41 -23.89 -16.96
N GLN A 232 10.45 -22.56 -16.87
CA GLN A 232 9.47 -21.78 -16.10
C GLN A 232 8.06 -21.89 -16.70
N GLU A 233 7.93 -22.13 -18.01
CA GLU A 233 6.61 -22.37 -18.65
C GLU A 233 5.85 -23.55 -18.03
N LYS A 234 6.54 -24.52 -17.44
CA LYS A 234 5.91 -25.70 -16.81
C LYS A 234 5.12 -25.35 -15.54
N TYR A 235 5.48 -24.23 -14.90
CA TYR A 235 4.91 -23.73 -13.66
C TYR A 235 3.74 -22.79 -13.87
N VAL A 236 3.35 -22.54 -15.13
CA VAL A 236 2.27 -21.64 -15.47
C VAL A 236 1.20 -22.33 -16.31
N THR A 237 -0.02 -21.82 -16.21
CA THR A 237 -1.12 -22.05 -17.14
C THR A 237 -1.04 -20.98 -18.21
N LYS A 238 -0.89 -21.42 -19.47
CA LYS A 238 -0.69 -20.53 -20.60
C LYS A 238 -2.00 -19.93 -21.10
N ILE A 239 -1.97 -18.64 -21.42
CA ILE A 239 -2.99 -17.94 -22.20
C ILE A 239 -2.30 -17.24 -23.38
N ASN A 240 -2.66 -17.61 -24.61
CA ASN A 240 -2.15 -16.94 -25.81
C ASN A 240 -2.61 -15.47 -25.85
N THR A 241 -1.71 -14.56 -26.17
CA THR A 241 -2.04 -13.12 -26.25
C THR A 241 -1.44 -12.48 -27.50
N PRO A 242 -2.25 -12.26 -28.55
CA PRO A 242 -1.74 -11.64 -29.77
C PRO A 242 -1.67 -10.10 -29.75
N SER A 243 -2.18 -9.40 -28.73
CA SER A 243 -2.14 -7.92 -28.68
C SER A 243 -1.89 -7.32 -27.28
N PRO A 244 -1.31 -6.10 -27.20
CA PRO A 244 -1.14 -5.36 -25.93
C PRO A 244 -2.43 -5.24 -25.12
N GLN A 245 -3.56 -4.95 -25.78
CA GLN A 245 -4.85 -4.77 -25.11
C GLN A 245 -5.35 -6.06 -24.47
N GLN A 246 -5.12 -7.20 -25.12
CA GLN A 246 -5.47 -8.50 -24.53
C GLN A 246 -4.60 -8.81 -23.32
N VAL A 247 -3.32 -8.42 -23.34
CA VAL A 247 -2.47 -8.56 -22.14
C VAL A 247 -3.03 -7.73 -21.00
N ILE A 248 -3.35 -6.45 -21.24
CA ILE A 248 -3.90 -5.55 -20.22
C ILE A 248 -5.20 -6.09 -19.61
N ASN A 249 -6.08 -6.66 -20.45
CA ASN A 249 -7.38 -7.14 -20.02
C ASN A 249 -7.34 -8.52 -19.35
N THR A 250 -6.25 -9.27 -19.49
CA THR A 250 -6.18 -10.69 -19.10
C THR A 250 -5.14 -10.97 -18.03
N ALA A 251 -3.97 -10.34 -18.11
CA ALA A 251 -2.90 -10.54 -17.15
C ALA A 251 -3.24 -9.84 -15.82
N HIS A 252 -2.94 -10.52 -14.72
CA HIS A 252 -3.03 -9.98 -13.38
C HIS A 252 -1.61 -9.67 -12.88
N PRO A 253 -1.42 -8.61 -12.06
CA PRO A 253 -0.11 -8.35 -11.46
C PRO A 253 0.45 -9.59 -10.77
N GLY A 254 1.69 -9.94 -11.07
CA GLY A 254 2.34 -11.18 -10.63
C GLY A 254 2.29 -12.33 -11.66
N ASP A 255 1.49 -12.23 -12.72
CA ASP A 255 1.59 -13.18 -13.84
C ASP A 255 2.91 -13.00 -14.60
N LEU A 256 3.37 -14.07 -15.22
CA LEU A 256 4.56 -14.04 -16.07
C LEU A 256 4.19 -13.74 -17.52
N LEU A 257 5.02 -12.97 -18.21
CA LEU A 257 4.88 -12.67 -19.64
C LEU A 257 6.02 -13.33 -20.39
N PHE A 258 5.73 -14.03 -21.49
CA PHE A 258 6.73 -14.78 -22.25
C PHE A 258 6.80 -14.31 -23.71
N TRP A 259 8.03 -14.24 -24.24
CA TRP A 259 8.30 -14.00 -25.65
C TRP A 259 8.97 -15.22 -26.28
N GLY A 260 8.54 -15.53 -27.50
CA GLY A 260 8.80 -16.78 -28.20
C GLY A 260 7.59 -17.73 -28.15
N GLN A 261 7.66 -18.79 -28.95
CA GLN A 261 6.65 -19.85 -28.91
C GLN A 261 6.81 -20.66 -27.62
N GLN A 262 5.72 -21.24 -27.12
CA GLN A 262 5.79 -22.16 -25.99
C GLN A 262 6.72 -23.34 -26.34
N GLY A 263 7.61 -23.71 -25.42
CA GLY A 263 8.69 -24.67 -25.64
C GLY A 263 9.95 -24.06 -26.27
N ALA A 264 9.91 -22.79 -26.66
CA ALA A 264 11.00 -22.05 -27.30
C ALA A 264 11.00 -20.56 -26.90
N SER A 265 10.50 -20.24 -25.69
CA SER A 265 10.56 -18.86 -25.18
C SER A 265 11.99 -18.45 -24.91
N TYR A 266 12.34 -17.23 -25.36
CA TYR A 266 13.67 -16.66 -25.20
C TYR A 266 13.71 -15.54 -24.15
N HIS A 267 12.55 -15.05 -23.70
CA HIS A 267 12.46 -14.01 -22.69
C HIS A 267 11.23 -14.20 -21.79
N VAL A 268 11.36 -13.78 -20.54
CA VAL A 268 10.31 -13.79 -19.52
C VAL A 268 10.38 -12.52 -18.67
N ALA A 269 9.22 -12.01 -18.27
CA ALA A 269 9.08 -10.84 -17.40
C ALA A 269 7.92 -11.02 -16.41
N ILE A 270 7.87 -10.16 -15.38
CA ILE A 270 6.77 -10.17 -14.40
C ILE A 270 5.83 -9.01 -14.70
N TYR A 271 4.56 -9.29 -14.93
CA TYR A 271 3.54 -8.26 -15.13
C TYR A 271 3.26 -7.53 -13.82
N ILE A 272 3.24 -6.20 -13.86
CA ILE A 272 2.98 -5.36 -12.68
C ILE A 272 1.68 -4.54 -12.80
N GLY A 273 0.85 -4.84 -13.81
CA GLY A 273 -0.39 -4.13 -14.09
C GLY A 273 -0.26 -3.06 -15.18
N ASN A 274 -1.40 -2.62 -15.72
CA ASN A 274 -1.51 -1.49 -16.66
C ASN A 274 -0.61 -1.59 -17.91
N GLY A 275 -0.41 -2.81 -18.41
CA GLY A 275 0.48 -3.03 -19.55
C GLY A 275 1.96 -2.89 -19.21
N LYS A 276 2.32 -2.73 -17.94
CA LYS A 276 3.71 -2.62 -17.49
C LYS A 276 4.22 -3.95 -16.99
N TYR A 277 5.52 -4.18 -17.17
CA TYR A 277 6.22 -5.35 -16.63
C TYR A 277 7.65 -5.01 -16.22
N VAL A 278 8.20 -5.77 -15.29
CA VAL A 278 9.62 -5.69 -14.91
C VAL A 278 10.39 -6.79 -15.62
N GLN A 279 11.50 -6.42 -16.24
CA GLN A 279 12.37 -7.34 -16.97
C GLN A 279 13.85 -7.08 -16.68
N ALA A 280 14.68 -8.10 -16.92
CA ALA A 280 16.11 -7.96 -17.17
C ALA A 280 16.33 -8.10 -18.69
N PRO A 281 16.47 -7.00 -19.45
CA PRO A 281 16.24 -6.99 -20.90
C PRO A 281 17.35 -7.68 -21.71
N THR A 282 18.56 -7.10 -21.71
CA THR A 282 19.70 -7.56 -22.52
C THR A 282 21.00 -6.88 -22.06
N TYR A 283 22.14 -7.28 -22.63
CA TYR A 283 23.46 -6.73 -22.34
C TYR A 283 23.50 -5.20 -22.44
N GLY A 284 24.22 -4.57 -21.49
CA GLY A 284 24.38 -3.11 -21.42
C GLY A 284 23.18 -2.37 -20.85
N GLN A 285 22.14 -3.08 -20.41
CA GLN A 285 20.95 -2.51 -19.77
C GLN A 285 20.76 -3.05 -18.36
N ASN A 286 19.91 -2.38 -17.58
CA ASN A 286 19.58 -2.77 -16.21
C ASN A 286 18.17 -3.37 -16.13
N VAL A 287 17.91 -4.09 -15.02
CA VAL A 287 16.55 -4.45 -14.61
C VAL A 287 15.71 -3.17 -14.59
N SER A 288 14.58 -3.18 -15.30
CA SER A 288 13.79 -1.98 -15.54
C SER A 288 12.32 -2.30 -15.79
N VAL A 289 11.47 -1.27 -15.69
CA VAL A 289 10.08 -1.32 -16.09
C VAL A 289 9.97 -1.06 -17.59
N SER A 290 9.15 -1.84 -18.29
CA SER A 290 8.82 -1.67 -19.69
C SER A 290 7.32 -1.82 -19.92
N ASN A 291 6.87 -1.57 -21.15
CA ASN A 291 5.44 -1.60 -21.50
C ASN A 291 5.15 -2.56 -22.67
N VAL A 292 4.03 -3.25 -22.59
CA VAL A 292 3.55 -4.20 -23.62
C VAL A 292 3.27 -3.54 -24.97
N TYR A 293 2.99 -2.23 -24.99
CA TYR A 293 2.89 -1.46 -26.23
C TYR A 293 4.25 -1.29 -26.94
N SER A 294 5.36 -1.25 -26.19
CA SER A 294 6.70 -1.15 -26.75
C SER A 294 7.22 -2.51 -27.23
N PHE A 295 6.91 -3.57 -26.48
CA PHE A 295 7.28 -4.92 -26.84
C PHE A 295 6.26 -5.89 -26.23
N CYS A 296 5.41 -6.47 -27.09
CA CYS A 296 4.28 -7.29 -26.67
C CYS A 296 4.69 -8.78 -26.54
N PRO A 297 4.33 -9.47 -25.44
CA PRO A 297 4.60 -10.90 -25.28
C PRO A 297 3.76 -11.74 -26.23
N ASN A 298 4.20 -12.99 -26.45
CA ASN A 298 3.44 -13.97 -27.22
C ASN A 298 2.36 -14.69 -26.39
N PHE A 299 2.59 -14.85 -25.08
CA PHE A 299 1.61 -15.43 -24.17
C PHE A 299 1.82 -14.97 -22.72
N ILE A 300 0.74 -15.03 -21.94
CA ILE A 300 0.74 -14.90 -20.49
C ILE A 300 0.87 -16.29 -19.86
N GLY A 301 1.64 -16.39 -18.78
CA GLY A 301 1.67 -17.53 -17.88
C GLY A 301 1.11 -17.16 -16.51
N ILE A 302 -0.04 -17.73 -16.17
CA ILE A 302 -0.63 -17.64 -14.82
C ILE A 302 0.01 -18.72 -13.95
N LEU A 303 0.64 -18.36 -12.83
CA LEU A 303 1.28 -19.33 -11.94
C LEU A 303 0.27 -20.37 -11.42
N LYS A 304 0.70 -21.64 -11.40
CA LYS A 304 -0.08 -22.80 -10.91
C LYS A 304 0.02 -22.99 -9.41
#